data_AF-A0A1A7X5K3-F1
#
_entry.id   AF-A0A1A7X5K3-F1
#
_cell.length_a   1.000
_cell.length_b   1.000
_cell.length_c   1.000
_cell.angle_alpha   90.00
_cell.angle_beta   90.00
_cell.angle_gamma   90.00
#
_symmetry.space_group_name_H-M   'P 1'
#
loop_
_entity.id
_entity.type
_entity.pdbx_description
1 polymer ?
#
loop_
_entity_poly.entity_id
_entity_poly.type
_entity_poly.pdbx_seq_one_letter_code
_entity_poly.pdbx_strand_id
1 'polypeptide(L)' 'FRSDMSYTDKGFSAEYSAYDPQNPCPDKFPCNTGICIALSQKCDGWNDCGDMSDETNCKCDKDQFACANG' A
#
# COMPACT_ATOMS: atom_id res chain seq x y z
N PHE A 1 -35.73 38.33 -24.53
CA PHE A 1 -34.75 38.34 -23.43
C PHE A 1 -33.86 37.13 -23.60
N ARG A 2 -32.63 37.32 -24.08
CA ARG A 2 -31.60 36.27 -24.13
C ARG A 2 -30.45 36.79 -23.29
N SER A 3 -30.08 36.07 -22.24
CA SER A 3 -28.71 36.06 -21.72
C SER A 3 -28.57 34.98 -20.64
N ASP A 4 -28.59 33.71 -21.04
CA ASP A 4 -28.00 32.65 -20.23
C ASP A 4 -26.49 32.73 -20.41
N MET A 5 -25.81 33.33 -19.44
CA MET A 5 -24.35 33.41 -19.43
C MET A 5 -23.86 33.10 -18.02
N SER A 6 -23.75 31.81 -17.71
CA SER A 6 -23.04 31.33 -16.52
C SER A 6 -21.70 30.76 -16.97
N TYR A 7 -20.66 31.57 -16.75
CA TYR A 7 -19.26 31.29 -17.01
C TYR A 7 -18.79 30.11 -16.14
N THR A 8 -18.50 28.96 -16.76
CA THR A 8 -17.80 27.87 -16.08
C THR A 8 -16.31 28.19 -16.10
N ASP A 9 -15.82 28.73 -14.98
CA ASP A 9 -14.38 28.89 -14.74
C ASP A 9 -13.71 27.51 -14.74
N LYS A 10 -12.73 27.32 -15.62
CA LYS A 10 -11.94 26.09 -15.67
C LYS A 10 -10.95 26.11 -14.51
N GLY A 11 -11.27 25.49 -13.38
CA GLY A 11 -10.29 25.40 -12.29
C GLY A 11 -10.68 24.64 -11.03
N PHE A 12 -10.49 23.31 -11.04
CA PHE A 12 -9.77 22.58 -9.98
C PHE A 12 -9.56 21.13 -10.48
N SER A 13 -8.40 20.83 -11.06
CA SER A 13 -7.99 19.44 -11.26
C SER A 13 -7.55 18.90 -9.91
N ALA A 14 -8.53 18.50 -9.08
CA ALA A 14 -8.23 17.61 -7.98
C ALA A 14 -7.82 16.28 -8.62
N GLU A 15 -6.52 15.99 -8.61
CA GLU A 15 -6.02 14.64 -8.82
C GLU A 15 -6.58 13.79 -7.67
N TYR A 16 -7.78 13.27 -7.88
CA TYR A 16 -8.38 12.31 -6.97
C TYR A 16 -7.69 10.99 -7.28
N SER A 17 -6.53 10.77 -6.65
CA SER A 17 -5.90 9.47 -6.61
C SER A 17 -6.97 8.51 -6.13
N ALA A 18 -7.47 7.69 -7.04
CA ALA A 18 -8.51 6.72 -6.75
C ALA A 18 -8.02 5.88 -5.58
N TYR A 19 -8.63 6.07 -4.40
CA TYR A 19 -8.48 5.16 -3.30
C TYR A 19 -9.14 3.86 -3.76
N ASP A 20 -8.37 3.01 -4.43
CA ASP A 20 -8.84 1.73 -4.92
C ASP A 20 -8.96 0.80 -3.71
N PRO A 21 -10.19 0.42 -3.31
CA PRO A 21 -10.40 -0.43 -2.14
C PRO A 21 -9.86 -1.86 -2.33
N GLN A 22 -9.38 -2.21 -3.52
CA GLN A 22 -8.79 -3.52 -3.80
C GLN A 22 -7.28 -3.53 -3.53
N ASN A 23 -6.64 -2.36 -3.48
CA ASN A 23 -5.21 -2.25 -3.22
C ASN A 23 -4.89 -1.12 -2.23
N PRO A 24 -5.09 -1.35 -0.91
CA PRO A 24 -4.79 -0.35 0.11
C PRO A 24 -3.30 0.01 0.19
N CYS A 25 -2.42 -0.82 -0.39
CA CYS A 25 -0.97 -0.66 -0.39
C CYS A 25 -0.39 -1.02 -1.78
N PRO A 26 -0.47 -0.12 -2.79
CA PRO A 26 0.16 -0.38 -4.08
C PRO A 26 1.68 -0.56 -3.92
N ASP A 27 2.19 -1.66 -4.47
CA ASP A 27 3.60 -2.07 -4.41
C ASP A 27 4.19 -2.24 -3.00
N LYS A 28 3.32 -2.45 -1.99
CA LYS A 28 3.68 -2.53 -0.58
C LYS A 28 2.98 -3.72 0.09
N PHE A 29 3.50 -4.16 1.23
CA PHE A 29 2.87 -5.22 2.02
C PHE A 29 1.87 -4.61 3.03
N PRO A 30 0.59 -5.00 2.97
CA PRO A 30 -0.39 -4.59 3.97
C PRO A 30 -0.24 -5.42 5.25
N CYS A 31 0.07 -4.74 6.35
CA CYS A 31 0.02 -5.28 7.70
C CYS A 31 -1.41 -5.56 8.16
N ASN A 32 -1.54 -6.48 9.12
CA ASN A 32 -2.82 -6.75 9.78
C ASN A 32 -3.34 -5.54 10.57
N THR A 33 -2.43 -4.68 11.03
CA THR A 33 -2.69 -3.38 11.67
C THR A 33 -3.17 -2.30 10.69
N GLY A 34 -3.09 -2.55 9.38
CA GLY A 34 -3.39 -1.57 8.33
C GLY A 34 -2.22 -0.67 7.92
N ILE A 35 -1.01 -0.94 8.41
CA ILE A 35 0.22 -0.24 8.01
C ILE A 35 0.72 -0.79 6.66
N CYS A 36 1.21 0.06 5.78
CA CYS A 36 1.86 -0.38 4.54
C CYS A 36 3.38 -0.32 4.69
N ILE A 37 4.04 -1.47 4.73
CA ILE A 37 5.51 -1.56 4.75
C ILE A 37 6.04 -1.91 3.36
N ALA A 38 7.35 -1.76 3.14
CA ALA A 38 7.94 -2.19 1.87
C ALA A 38 7.88 -3.72 1.73
N LEU A 39 7.74 -4.23 0.50
CA LEU A 39 7.80 -5.68 0.25
C LEU A 39 9.14 -6.29 0.66
N SER A 40 10.21 -5.49 0.70
CA SER A 40 11.54 -5.88 1.18
C SER A 40 11.67 -5.99 2.69
N GLN A 41 10.74 -5.39 3.44
CA GLN A 41 10.64 -5.47 4.91
C GLN A 41 9.80 -6.67 5.36
N LYS A 42 9.26 -7.43 4.41
CA LYS A 42 8.56 -8.67 4.71
C LYS A 42 9.59 -9.79 4.83
N CYS A 43 9.63 -10.46 5.97
CA CYS A 43 10.58 -11.55 6.25
C CYS A 43 12.04 -11.09 6.28
N ASP A 44 12.30 -9.87 6.75
CA ASP A 44 13.64 -9.30 6.82
C ASP A 44 14.31 -9.50 8.20
N GLY A 45 13.60 -10.12 9.15
CA GLY A 45 14.02 -10.37 10.51
C GLY A 45 13.62 -9.27 11.50
N TRP A 46 12.92 -8.21 11.05
CA TRP A 46 12.51 -7.09 11.87
C TRP A 46 10.99 -6.96 11.92
N ASN A 47 10.48 -6.53 13.08
CA ASN A 47 9.06 -6.24 13.23
C ASN A 47 8.78 -4.81 12.78
N ASP A 48 8.70 -4.59 11.47
CA ASP A 48 8.34 -3.29 10.88
C ASP A 48 6.84 -3.02 10.98
N CYS A 49 6.06 -4.09 11.07
CA CYS A 49 4.61 -4.03 11.18
C CYS A 49 4.12 -3.56 12.57
N GLY A 50 4.94 -3.70 13.61
CA GLY A 50 4.56 -3.51 15.01
C GLY A 50 3.86 -4.73 15.63
N ASP A 51 3.08 -5.46 14.84
CA ASP A 51 2.35 -6.68 15.25
C ASP A 51 3.00 -7.98 14.74
N MET A 52 4.23 -7.89 14.23
CA MET A 52 5.04 -8.98 13.68
C MET A 52 4.36 -9.73 12.52
N SER A 53 3.34 -9.13 11.90
CA SER A 53 2.54 -9.78 10.84
C SER A 53 3.32 -9.94 9.54
N ASP A 54 4.30 -9.06 9.31
CA ASP A 54 5.33 -9.12 8.28
C ASP A 54 6.28 -10.32 8.45
N GLU A 55 6.60 -10.67 9.69
CA GLU A 55 7.52 -11.77 10.05
C GLU A 55 6.78 -13.10 10.36
N THR A 56 5.48 -13.06 10.63
CA THR A 56 4.70 -14.25 11.08
C THR A 56 4.18 -15.08 9.91
N ASN A 57 3.86 -14.46 8.76
CA ASN A 57 3.37 -15.17 7.56
C ASN A 57 4.44 -15.31 6.48
N CYS A 58 5.68 -15.52 6.92
CA CYS A 58 6.80 -15.85 6.06
C CYS A 58 6.65 -17.29 5.57
N LYS A 59 5.89 -17.46 4.48
CA LYS A 59 6.02 -18.65 3.66
C LYS A 59 7.41 -18.61 3.06
N CYS A 60 8.35 -19.30 3.70
CA CYS A 60 9.55 -19.79 3.04
C CYS A 60 9.08 -20.72 1.93
N ASP A 61 8.71 -20.15 0.78
CA ASP A 61 8.63 -20.92 -0.45
C ASP A 61 10.01 -21.54 -0.61
N LYS A 62 10.08 -22.84 -0.89
CA LYS A 62 11.30 -23.66 -0.84
C LYS A 62 12.44 -23.16 -1.74
N ASP A 63 12.21 -22.09 -2.49
CA ASP A 63 13.12 -21.39 -3.39
C ASP A 63 13.82 -20.15 -2.77
N GLN A 64 13.45 -19.72 -1.55
CA GLN A 64 14.11 -18.59 -0.87
C GLN A 64 15.18 -19.12 0.11
N PHE A 65 16.42 -19.20 -0.37
CA PHE A 65 17.63 -19.65 0.34
C PHE A 65 18.11 -18.70 1.45
N ALA A 66 17.23 -18.31 2.37
CA ALA A 66 17.61 -17.52 3.53
C ALA A 66 16.80 -17.93 4.78
N CYS A 67 16.81 -19.21 5.13
CA CYS A 67 16.69 -19.58 6.54
C CYS A 67 18.08 -19.92 7.05
N ALA A 68 18.84 -18.88 7.39
CA ALA A 68 20.06 -19.02 8.15
C ALA A 68 19.78 -18.55 9.57
N ASN A 69 19.45 -19.48 10.46
CA ASN A 69 20.04 -19.54 11.79
C ASN A 69 20.05 -21.01 12.20
N GLY A 70 21.25 -21.61 12.09
CA GLY A 70 21.55 -22.95 12.60
C GLY A 70 21.61 -23.01 14.11
#